data_AF-A0A2V9MJ88-F1
#
_entry.id   AF-A0A2V9MJ88-F1
#
_cell.length_a   1.000
_cell.length_b   1.000
_cell.length_c   1.000
_cell.angle_alpha   90.00
_cell.angle_beta   90.00
_cell.angle_gamma   90.00
#
_symmetry.space_group_name_H-M   'P 1'
#
loop_
_entity.id
_entity.type
_entity.pdbx_description
1 polymer ?
#
loop_
_entity_poly.entity_id
_entity_poly.type
_entity_poly.pdbx_seq_one_letter_code
_entity_poly.pdbx_strand_id
1 'polypeptide(L)'
;RVGPFGYGYILNTGKVSAGYGAGNTIPVFDSATLLPVDVDNDRTTTTPGEAEGTSAITLPGILPTALAFSPDGGRLLVCQRDTIKDDSGIRGKVILIDTDPASPKFNQILKVSEAGLRPEGVGFWPDGRFAFVSCRWEHLIRVFDPNLRIITTIPVNYPGQMVSVKRPKNKKATKSPVN
;
A
#
# COMPACT_ATOMS: atom_id res chain seq x y z
N ARG A 1 7.37 15.83 -6.40
CA ARG A 1 7.75 15.42 -5.02
C ARG A 1 6.43 15.22 -4.28
N VAL A 2 6.11 14.02 -3.81
CA VAL A 2 4.80 13.75 -3.19
C VAL A 2 4.91 13.98 -1.68
N GLY A 3 4.05 14.84 -1.14
CA GLY A 3 3.97 15.17 0.29
C GLY A 3 3.37 14.03 1.12
N PRO A 4 3.51 14.07 2.46
CA PRO A 4 3.40 12.88 3.31
C PRO A 4 1.97 12.36 3.54
N PHE A 5 0.92 13.13 3.24
CA PHE A 5 -0.47 12.73 3.48
C PHE A 5 -1.44 13.49 2.54
N GLY A 6 -1.99 12.88 1.49
CA GLY A 6 -3.02 13.53 0.67
C GLY A 6 -3.62 12.69 -0.46
N TYR A 7 -4.95 12.71 -0.61
CA TYR A 7 -5.78 12.00 -1.60
C TYR A 7 -5.09 11.65 -2.93
N GLY A 8 -5.06 10.36 -3.27
CA GLY A 8 -4.43 9.87 -4.50
C GLY A 8 -5.36 9.83 -5.71
N TYR A 9 -4.87 10.20 -6.89
CA TYR A 9 -5.73 10.33 -8.09
C TYR A 9 -5.05 10.00 -9.41
N ILE A 10 -5.76 9.36 -10.35
CA ILE A 10 -5.24 8.98 -11.68
C ILE A 10 -5.41 10.11 -12.68
N LEU A 11 -4.31 10.62 -13.26
CA LEU A 11 -4.41 11.45 -14.46
C LEU A 11 -4.73 10.59 -15.67
N ASN A 12 -5.56 11.11 -16.57
CA ASN A 12 -5.87 10.55 -17.89
C ASN A 12 -4.62 10.32 -18.77
N THR A 13 -3.46 10.86 -18.36
CA THR A 13 -2.12 10.67 -18.95
C THR A 13 -1.20 9.74 -18.17
N GLY A 14 -1.70 8.98 -17.18
CA GLY A 14 -0.93 7.95 -16.47
C GLY A 14 0.04 8.47 -15.40
N LYS A 15 -0.21 9.65 -14.81
CA LYS A 15 0.57 10.20 -13.68
C LYS A 15 -0.34 10.46 -12.47
N VAL A 16 0.12 10.21 -11.24
CA VAL A 16 -0.66 10.35 -9.98
C VAL A 16 0.24 10.84 -8.86
N SER A 17 -0.32 11.62 -7.94
CA SER A 17 0.15 11.70 -6.54
C SER A 17 -0.76 10.85 -5.65
N ALA A 18 -0.29 10.41 -4.48
CA ALA A 18 -0.97 9.40 -3.65
C ALA A 18 -1.15 9.82 -2.18
N GLY A 19 -2.24 9.36 -1.57
CA GLY A 19 -2.47 9.40 -0.12
C GLY A 19 -3.94 9.29 0.31
N TYR A 20 -4.08 9.15 1.64
CA TYR A 20 -5.21 8.64 2.42
C TYR A 20 -6.58 9.27 2.10
N GLY A 21 -7.62 8.45 1.87
CA GLY A 21 -9.01 8.90 1.74
C GLY A 21 -10.00 7.91 2.36
N ALA A 22 -11.04 8.42 3.02
CA ALA A 22 -12.18 7.63 3.46
C ALA A 22 -13.02 7.25 2.22
N GLY A 23 -13.26 5.95 2.02
CA GLY A 23 -13.99 5.42 0.87
C GLY A 23 -13.28 4.26 0.20
N ASN A 24 -13.77 3.87 -0.96
CA ASN A 24 -13.26 2.76 -1.74
C ASN A 24 -12.98 3.14 -3.20
N THR A 25 -12.85 4.43 -3.51
CA THR A 25 -12.69 4.89 -4.90
C THR A 25 -11.33 5.52 -5.12
N ILE A 26 -10.82 5.41 -6.35
CA ILE A 26 -9.70 6.20 -6.86
C ILE A 26 -10.26 7.17 -7.91
N PRO A 27 -10.27 8.48 -7.64
CA PRO A 27 -10.72 9.47 -8.61
C PRO A 27 -9.77 9.54 -9.81
N VAL A 28 -10.34 9.74 -10.99
CA VAL A 28 -9.66 9.93 -12.26
C VAL A 28 -9.90 11.37 -12.72
N PHE A 29 -8.83 12.06 -13.10
CA PHE A 29 -8.85 13.45 -13.57
C PHE A 29 -8.34 13.53 -15.00
N ASP A 30 -8.97 14.39 -15.79
CA ASP A 30 -8.39 14.77 -17.08
C ASP A 30 -7.23 15.74 -16.87
N SER A 31 -6.05 15.40 -17.39
CA SER A 31 -4.91 16.31 -17.33
C SER A 31 -5.12 17.59 -18.14
N ALA A 32 -6.06 17.59 -19.10
CA ALA A 32 -6.39 18.78 -19.87
C ALA A 32 -7.18 19.83 -19.05
N THR A 33 -7.82 19.43 -17.95
CA THR A 33 -8.61 20.32 -17.10
C THR A 33 -7.85 20.74 -15.83
N LEU A 34 -6.67 20.19 -15.59
CA LEU A 34 -5.83 20.60 -14.47
C LEU A 34 -5.07 21.87 -14.81
N LEU A 35 -5.28 22.90 -14.00
CA LEU A 35 -4.46 24.10 -14.04
C LEU A 35 -3.00 23.74 -13.68
N PRO A 36 -2.00 24.28 -14.40
CA PRO A 36 -0.62 24.09 -14.02
C PRO A 36 -0.40 24.62 -12.60
N VAL A 37 0.17 23.77 -11.74
CA VAL A 37 0.64 24.19 -10.42
C VAL A 37 1.88 25.06 -10.64
N ASP A 38 1.80 26.36 -10.32
CA ASP A 38 2.96 27.24 -10.32
C ASP A 38 3.89 26.85 -9.17
N VAL A 39 4.96 26.14 -9.49
CA VAL A 39 5.90 25.56 -8.51
C VAL A 39 6.79 26.64 -7.88
N ASP A 40 6.82 27.86 -8.44
CA ASP A 40 7.80 28.87 -8.04
C ASP A 40 7.29 29.91 -7.03
N ASN A 41 5.96 30.05 -6.80
CA ASN A 41 5.44 31.17 -6.00
C ASN A 41 4.68 30.84 -4.71
N ASP A 42 4.43 29.58 -4.36
CA ASP A 42 3.92 29.27 -3.01
C ASP A 42 4.29 27.85 -2.56
N ARG A 43 5.13 27.75 -1.53
CA ARG A 43 5.56 26.47 -0.94
C ARG A 43 4.50 25.82 -0.05
N THR A 44 3.26 26.33 -0.02
CA THR A 44 2.24 25.86 0.92
C THR A 44 0.99 25.23 0.30
N THR A 45 0.86 25.20 -1.03
CA THR A 45 -0.35 24.67 -1.71
C THR A 45 0.01 23.63 -2.79
N THR A 46 0.08 22.36 -2.41
CA THR A 46 0.27 21.25 -3.38
C THR A 46 -0.93 20.33 -3.52
N THR A 47 -2.13 20.79 -3.18
CA THR A 47 -3.34 20.17 -3.72
C THR A 47 -3.54 20.73 -5.13
N PRO A 48 -3.65 19.89 -6.17
CA PRO A 48 -4.25 20.34 -7.42
C PRO A 48 -5.53 21.07 -7.05
N GLY A 49 -5.71 22.28 -7.58
CA GLY A 49 -6.97 23.01 -7.40
C GLY A 49 -8.15 22.08 -7.71
N GLU A 50 -9.28 22.35 -7.07
CA GLU A 50 -10.57 21.63 -7.13
C GLU A 50 -11.04 21.34 -8.56
N ALA A 51 -10.31 20.52 -9.31
CA ALA A 51 -10.84 19.86 -10.46
C ALA A 51 -11.87 18.89 -9.91
N GLU A 52 -13.03 18.82 -10.53
CA GLU A 52 -13.96 17.73 -10.27
C GLU A 52 -13.41 16.50 -11.01
N GLY A 53 -13.31 15.37 -10.30
CA GLY A 53 -12.91 14.12 -10.93
C GLY A 53 -13.85 13.79 -12.08
N THR A 54 -13.31 13.49 -13.25
CA THR A 54 -14.12 13.15 -14.43
C THR A 54 -14.78 11.78 -14.29
N SER A 55 -14.18 10.89 -13.50
CA SER A 55 -14.72 9.58 -13.16
C SER A 55 -14.01 9.00 -11.93
N ALA A 56 -14.40 7.80 -11.48
CA ALA A 56 -13.73 7.11 -10.37
C ALA A 56 -13.73 5.59 -10.56
N ILE A 57 -12.65 4.95 -10.14
CA ILE A 57 -12.53 3.49 -10.10
C ILE A 57 -12.95 3.00 -8.71
N THR A 58 -13.99 2.17 -8.64
CA THR A 58 -14.45 1.56 -7.38
C THR A 58 -13.66 0.30 -7.06
N LEU A 59 -13.03 0.28 -5.90
CA LEU A 59 -12.24 -0.82 -5.37
C LEU A 59 -13.11 -1.74 -4.47
N PRO A 60 -12.76 -3.03 -4.35
CA PRO A 60 -13.53 -4.01 -3.59
C PRO A 60 -13.39 -3.93 -2.06
N GLY A 61 -12.42 -3.19 -1.51
CA GLY A 61 -12.25 -2.98 -0.06
C GLY A 61 -12.63 -1.58 0.39
N ILE A 62 -12.14 -1.13 1.55
CA ILE A 62 -12.32 0.26 2.00
C ILE A 62 -10.97 0.79 2.53
N LEU A 63 -10.59 2.03 2.24
CA LEU A 63 -9.26 2.59 2.52
C LEU A 63 -8.12 2.03 1.64
N PRO A 64 -7.96 2.53 0.41
CA PRO A 64 -6.65 2.53 -0.22
C PRO A 64 -5.61 3.26 0.66
N THR A 65 -4.45 2.66 0.88
CA THR A 65 -3.39 3.19 1.76
C THR A 65 -2.17 3.70 1.01
N ALA A 66 -1.86 3.12 -0.14
CA ALA A 66 -0.71 3.51 -0.97
C ALA A 66 -0.93 3.14 -2.43
N LEU A 67 -0.26 3.87 -3.32
CA LEU A 67 -0.31 3.68 -4.77
C LEU A 67 1.11 3.71 -5.34
N ALA A 68 1.38 2.92 -6.38
CA ALA A 68 2.65 2.94 -7.11
C ALA A 68 2.45 2.57 -8.58
N PHE A 69 3.01 3.35 -9.50
CA PHE A 69 3.02 3.00 -10.92
C PHE A 69 4.09 1.96 -11.24
N SER A 70 3.82 1.13 -12.24
CA SER A 70 4.85 0.35 -12.91
C SER A 70 5.85 1.29 -13.59
N PRO A 71 7.12 0.86 -13.77
CA PRO A 71 8.14 1.71 -14.37
C PRO A 71 7.81 2.23 -15.77
N ASP A 72 7.02 1.48 -16.54
CA ASP A 72 6.51 1.84 -17.86
C ASP A 72 5.26 2.76 -17.82
N GLY A 73 4.68 3.00 -16.65
CA GLY A 73 3.46 3.80 -16.45
C GLY A 73 2.16 3.12 -16.88
N GLY A 74 2.21 1.91 -17.46
CA GLY A 74 1.03 1.22 -17.98
C GLY A 74 0.17 0.54 -16.91
N ARG A 75 0.64 0.44 -15.67
CA ARG A 75 -0.08 -0.19 -14.57
C ARG A 75 0.03 0.62 -13.29
N LEU A 76 -1.03 0.59 -12.48
CA LEU A 76 -1.05 1.12 -11.12
C LEU A 76 -1.28 0.00 -10.11
N LEU A 77 -0.39 -0.08 -9.13
CA LEU A 77 -0.52 -0.95 -7.98
C LEU A 77 -1.15 -0.18 -6.83
N VAL A 78 -2.19 -0.73 -6.25
CA VAL A 78 -2.95 -0.16 -5.14
C VAL A 78 -2.82 -1.08 -3.94
N CYS A 79 -2.36 -0.51 -2.84
CA CYS A 79 -2.46 -1.12 -1.52
C CYS A 79 -3.78 -0.71 -0.91
N GLN A 80 -4.58 -1.66 -0.46
CA GLN A 80 -5.87 -1.39 0.15
C GLN A 80 -6.06 -2.21 1.43
N ARG A 81 -6.73 -1.61 2.42
CA ARG A 81 -7.19 -2.32 3.62
C ARG A 81 -8.64 -2.79 3.45
N ASP A 82 -9.05 -3.70 4.30
CA ASP A 82 -10.44 -4.12 4.42
C ASP A 82 -10.99 -3.71 5.80
N THR A 83 -12.31 -3.70 5.93
CA THR A 83 -13.05 -3.63 7.18
C THR A 83 -13.09 -4.92 7.95
N ILE A 84 -12.78 -6.05 7.31
CA ILE A 84 -12.80 -7.35 7.99
C ILE A 84 -11.76 -7.32 9.11
N LYS A 85 -12.28 -7.19 10.34
CA LYS A 85 -11.59 -7.43 11.60
C LYS A 85 -12.02 -8.82 12.05
N ASP A 86 -11.29 -9.84 11.64
CA ASP A 86 -11.34 -11.10 12.37
C ASP A 86 -10.33 -11.06 13.52
N ASP A 87 -10.25 -12.14 14.29
CA ASP A 87 -9.29 -12.24 15.41
C ASP A 87 -7.82 -12.12 14.95
N SER A 88 -7.56 -12.24 13.63
CA SER A 88 -6.23 -12.07 13.04
C SER A 88 -5.91 -10.61 12.71
N GLY A 89 -6.89 -9.71 12.76
CA GLY A 89 -6.71 -8.27 12.57
C GLY A 89 -7.27 -7.72 11.25
N ILE A 90 -6.70 -6.62 10.77
CA ILE A 90 -7.19 -5.88 9.60
C ILE A 90 -6.53 -6.49 8.36
N ARG A 91 -7.29 -7.23 7.55
CA ARG A 91 -6.80 -7.74 6.26
C ARG A 91 -6.74 -6.64 5.22
N GLY A 92 -6.05 -6.90 4.12
CA GLY A 92 -6.01 -6.00 2.99
C GLY A 92 -5.68 -6.70 1.69
N LYS A 93 -5.88 -5.96 0.61
CA LYS A 93 -5.75 -6.42 -0.76
C LYS A 93 -4.69 -5.61 -1.48
N VAL A 94 -4.08 -6.24 -2.49
CA VAL A 94 -3.27 -5.57 -3.50
C VAL A 94 -4.01 -5.67 -4.82
N ILE A 95 -4.11 -4.54 -5.52
CA ILE A 95 -4.93 -4.42 -6.73
C ILE A 95 -4.06 -3.84 -7.84
N LEU A 96 -4.16 -4.43 -9.03
CA LEU A 96 -3.51 -3.96 -10.24
C LEU A 96 -4.56 -3.34 -11.15
N ILE A 97 -4.33 -2.10 -11.55
CA ILE A 97 -5.19 -1.32 -12.45
C ILE A 97 -4.43 -1.02 -13.72
N ASP A 98 -5.11 -1.06 -14.86
CA ASP A 98 -4.57 -0.62 -16.14
C ASP A 98 -4.57 0.90 -16.23
N THR A 99 -3.43 1.50 -16.56
CA THR A 99 -3.30 2.94 -16.73
C THR A 99 -2.70 3.32 -18.09
N ASP A 100 -2.64 2.38 -19.03
CA ASP A 100 -2.26 2.65 -20.42
C ASP A 100 -3.46 3.21 -21.20
N PRO A 101 -3.44 4.48 -21.65
CA PRO A 101 -4.54 5.07 -22.43
C PRO A 101 -4.78 4.36 -23.76
N ALA A 102 -3.81 3.60 -24.28
CA ALA A 102 -3.97 2.80 -25.49
C ALA A 102 -4.62 1.44 -25.22
N SER A 103 -4.76 1.03 -23.96
CA SER A 103 -5.37 -0.26 -23.60
C SER A 103 -6.89 -0.20 -23.67
N PRO A 104 -7.57 -1.22 -24.22
CA PRO A 104 -9.03 -1.34 -24.13
C PRO A 104 -9.53 -1.54 -22.69
N LYS A 105 -8.63 -1.79 -21.74
CA LYS A 105 -8.91 -1.94 -20.32
C LYS A 105 -8.50 -0.71 -19.51
N PHE A 106 -8.16 0.40 -20.15
CA PHE A 106 -7.77 1.64 -19.48
C PHE A 106 -8.70 1.98 -18.30
N ASN A 107 -8.12 2.29 -17.14
CA ASN A 107 -8.79 2.54 -15.86
C ASN A 107 -9.65 1.39 -15.33
N GLN A 108 -9.37 0.14 -15.71
CA GLN A 108 -10.03 -1.04 -15.17
C GLN A 108 -9.11 -1.84 -14.25
N ILE A 109 -9.72 -2.52 -13.27
CA ILE A 109 -9.03 -3.47 -12.40
C ILE A 109 -8.66 -4.70 -13.22
N LEU A 110 -7.36 -4.96 -13.35
CA LEU A 110 -6.81 -6.14 -14.00
C LEU A 110 -6.75 -7.34 -13.05
N LYS A 111 -6.41 -7.09 -11.78
CA LYS A 111 -6.21 -8.15 -10.79
C LYS A 111 -6.43 -7.67 -9.37
N VAL A 112 -6.91 -8.58 -8.52
CA VAL A 112 -7.02 -8.41 -7.06
C VAL A 112 -6.40 -9.64 -6.41
N SER A 113 -5.59 -9.42 -5.37
CA SER A 113 -4.99 -10.49 -4.58
C SER A 113 -4.95 -10.10 -3.10
N GLU A 114 -4.82 -11.09 -2.22
CA GLU A 114 -4.65 -10.85 -0.79
C GLU A 114 -3.24 -10.31 -0.53
N ALA A 115 -3.16 -9.21 0.22
CA ALA A 115 -1.89 -8.62 0.62
C ALA A 115 -1.42 -9.12 1.99
N GLY A 116 -2.33 -9.53 2.88
CA GLY A 116 -2.03 -9.92 4.26
C GLY A 116 -2.52 -8.90 5.29
N LEU A 117 -1.94 -8.92 6.49
CA LEU A 117 -2.41 -8.09 7.60
C LEU A 117 -1.83 -6.66 7.61
N ARG A 118 -2.74 -5.70 7.58
CA ARG A 118 -2.54 -4.25 7.61
C ARG A 118 -1.46 -3.81 6.61
N PRO A 119 -1.75 -3.92 5.30
CA PRO A 119 -0.80 -3.48 4.30
C PRO A 119 -0.79 -1.95 4.22
N GLU A 120 0.40 -1.35 4.20
CA GLU A 120 0.57 0.12 4.29
C GLU A 120 1.33 0.75 3.13
N GLY A 121 2.18 -0.01 2.43
CA GLY A 121 3.00 0.50 1.32
C GLY A 121 3.14 -0.49 0.18
N VAL A 122 3.25 0.04 -1.04
CA VAL A 122 3.44 -0.71 -2.30
C VAL A 122 4.59 -0.14 -3.13
N GLY A 123 5.18 -0.97 -3.98
CA GLY A 123 6.14 -0.53 -4.99
C GLY A 123 6.42 -1.61 -6.04
N PHE A 124 6.92 -1.20 -7.20
CA PHE A 124 7.44 -2.11 -8.22
C PHE A 124 8.96 -2.18 -8.15
N TRP A 125 9.53 -3.32 -8.55
CA TRP A 125 10.94 -3.40 -8.90
C TRP A 125 11.21 -2.54 -10.15
N PRO A 126 12.41 -1.98 -10.34
CA PRO A 126 12.72 -1.11 -11.48
C PRO A 126 12.48 -1.73 -12.87
N ASP A 127 12.49 -3.06 -13.00
CA ASP A 127 12.18 -3.75 -14.27
C ASP A 127 10.70 -4.14 -14.42
N GLY A 128 9.86 -3.80 -13.44
CA GLY A 128 8.41 -4.04 -13.46
C GLY A 128 7.98 -5.51 -13.31
N ARG A 129 8.90 -6.45 -13.09
CA ARG A 129 8.61 -7.89 -12.96
C ARG A 129 8.13 -8.29 -11.56
N PHE A 130 8.44 -7.49 -10.55
CA PHE A 130 8.02 -7.76 -9.18
C PHE A 130 7.30 -6.56 -8.57
N ALA A 131 6.35 -6.87 -7.71
CA ALA A 131 5.68 -5.91 -6.84
C ALA A 131 5.92 -6.28 -5.38
N PHE A 132 6.00 -5.27 -4.53
CA PHE A 132 6.27 -5.40 -3.09
C PHE A 132 5.12 -4.78 -2.32
N VAL A 133 4.69 -5.45 -1.26
CA VAL A 133 3.69 -4.93 -0.31
C VAL A 133 4.22 -5.09 1.10
N SER A 134 4.26 -4.00 1.87
CA SER A 134 4.62 -4.04 3.30
C SER A 134 3.41 -4.39 4.15
N CYS A 135 3.51 -5.45 4.95
CA CYS A 135 2.42 -5.97 5.78
C CYS A 135 2.76 -5.73 7.25
N ARG A 136 2.27 -4.62 7.81
CA ARG A 136 2.71 -4.09 9.11
C ARG A 136 2.48 -5.07 10.25
N TRP A 137 1.34 -5.76 10.26
CA TRP A 137 0.96 -6.67 11.34
C TRP A 137 1.50 -8.09 11.14
N GLU A 138 2.05 -8.39 9.98
CA GLU A 138 2.78 -9.65 9.73
C GLU A 138 4.29 -9.50 9.89
N HIS A 139 4.79 -8.26 10.04
CA HIS A 139 6.21 -7.96 10.16
C HIS A 139 7.03 -8.51 8.97
N LEU A 140 6.50 -8.36 7.76
CA LEU A 140 7.15 -8.82 6.54
C LEU A 140 6.78 -7.95 5.33
N ILE A 141 7.53 -8.12 4.25
CA ILE A 141 7.21 -7.64 2.92
C ILE A 141 6.83 -8.86 2.08
N ARG A 142 5.70 -8.82 1.37
CA ARG A 142 5.35 -9.81 0.37
C ARG A 142 5.84 -9.38 -1.00
N VAL A 143 6.41 -10.32 -1.74
CA VAL A 143 6.84 -10.12 -3.12
C VAL A 143 5.87 -10.85 -4.03
N PHE A 144 5.39 -10.13 -5.04
CA PHE A 144 4.40 -10.60 -6.00
C PHE A 144 5.00 -10.68 -7.40
N ASP A 145 4.59 -11.69 -8.17
CA ASP A 145 4.78 -11.73 -9.62
C ASP A 145 3.87 -10.71 -10.35
N PRO A 146 3.99 -10.54 -11.68
CA PRO A 146 3.16 -9.60 -12.43
C PRO A 146 1.66 -9.94 -12.42
N ASN A 147 1.27 -11.15 -12.01
CA ASN A 147 -0.10 -11.62 -11.89
C ASN A 147 -0.63 -11.55 -10.45
N LEU A 148 0.08 -10.84 -9.57
CA LEU A 148 -0.20 -10.72 -8.14
C LEU A 148 -0.26 -12.07 -7.40
N ARG A 149 0.57 -13.04 -7.80
CA ARG A 149 0.84 -14.24 -7.00
C ARG A 149 2.01 -13.97 -6.06
N ILE A 150 1.86 -14.34 -4.80
CA ILE A 150 2.94 -14.24 -3.82
C ILE A 150 4.02 -15.27 -4.21
N ILE A 151 5.22 -14.80 -4.49
CA ILE A 151 6.36 -15.66 -4.86
C ILE A 151 7.36 -15.83 -3.71
N THR A 152 7.45 -14.84 -2.81
CA THR A 152 8.27 -14.94 -1.60
C THR A 152 7.83 -13.91 -0.56
N THR A 153 8.31 -14.08 0.67
CA THR A 153 8.16 -13.13 1.77
C THR A 153 9.51 -12.79 2.36
N ILE A 154 9.69 -11.53 2.74
CA ILE A 154 10.91 -11.00 3.34
C ILE A 154 10.56 -10.55 4.75
N PRO A 155 11.03 -11.24 5.80
CA PRO A 155 10.80 -10.81 7.18
C PRO A 155 11.41 -9.44 7.43
N VAL A 156 10.65 -8.58 8.10
CA VAL A 156 11.10 -7.28 8.62
C VAL A 156 11.18 -7.42 10.13
N ASN A 157 12.35 -7.83 10.61
CA ASN A 157 12.59 -7.94 12.04
C ASN A 157 12.54 -6.54 12.68
N TYR A 158 11.69 -6.39 13.70
CA TYR A 158 11.85 -5.31 14.67
C TYR A 158 12.97 -5.72 15.64
N PRO A 159 14.10 -5.01 15.74
CA PRO A 159 15.09 -5.24 16.81
C PRO A 159 14.58 -4.84 18.22
N GLY A 160 13.29 -5.00 18.49
CA GLY A 160 12.62 -4.52 19.71
C GLY A 160 11.50 -5.40 20.26
N GLN A 161 11.19 -6.56 19.67
CA GLN A 161 10.44 -7.56 20.42
C GLN A 161 11.40 -8.19 21.44
N MET A 162 11.38 -7.65 22.65
CA MET A 162 11.97 -8.32 23.80
C MET A 162 11.46 -9.76 23.85
N VAL A 163 12.37 -10.71 23.67
CA VAL A 163 12.11 -12.07 24.13
C VAL A 163 11.99 -11.98 25.65
N SER A 164 10.78 -12.12 26.19
CA SER A 164 10.61 -12.39 27.60
C SER A 164 11.27 -13.74 27.89
N VAL A 165 12.55 -13.72 28.27
CA VAL A 165 13.18 -14.89 28.88
C VAL A 165 12.55 -15.02 30.25
N LYS A 166 11.61 -15.97 30.39
CA LYS A 166 11.06 -16.35 31.69
C LYS A 166 12.25 -16.78 32.54
N ARG A 167 12.58 -16.03 33.60
CA ARG A 167 13.62 -16.45 34.57
C ARG A 167 13.31 -17.89 34.98
N PRO A 168 14.27 -18.84 34.91
CA PRO A 168 14.03 -20.17 35.42
C PRO A 168 13.64 -20.03 36.89
N LYS A 169 12.53 -20.67 37.29
CA LYS A 169 12.16 -20.75 38.70
C LYS A 169 13.34 -21.41 39.43
N ASN A 170 14.02 -20.67 40.29
CA ASN A 170 15.00 -21.25 41.21
C ASN A 170 14.30 -22.37 41.98
N LYS A 171 14.69 -23.63 41.76
CA LYS A 171 14.32 -24.72 42.66
C LYS A 171 14.89 -24.35 44.02
N LYS A 172 14.03 -24.20 45.03
CA LYS A 172 14.46 -24.01 46.42
C LYS A 172 15.47 -25.09 46.76
N ALA A 173 16.68 -24.68 47.17
CA ALA A 173 17.66 -25.60 47.73
C ALA A 173 17.10 -26.18 49.04
N THR A 174 16.88 -27.48 49.08
CA THR A 174 16.62 -28.23 50.31
C THR A 174 17.91 -28.29 51.11
N LYS A 175 17.88 -27.84 52.37
CA LYS A 175 18.99 -28.03 53.32
C LYS A 175 19.12 -29.52 53.65
N SER A 176 20.30 -30.09 53.45
CA SER A 176 20.68 -31.38 54.04
C SER A 176 21.14 -31.17 55.49
N PRO A 177 20.88 -32.11 56.42
CA PRO A 177 21.21 -31.95 57.82
C PRO A 177 22.73 -32.03 58.04
N VAL A 178 23.20 -31.25 59.01
CA VAL A 178 24.59 -31.22 59.47
C VAL A 178 24.81 -32.40 60.42
N ASN A 179 25.79 -33.24 60.13
CA ASN A 179 26.46 -34.12 61.10
C ASN A 179 27.67 -33.37 61.66
#